data_AF-A0A7L8S2G6-F1
#
_entry.id   AF-A0A7L8S2G6-F1
#
_cell.length_a   1.000
_cell.length_b   1.000
_cell.length_c   1.000
_cell.angle_alpha   90.00
_cell.angle_beta   90.00
_cell.angle_gamma   90.00
#
_symmetry.space_group_name_H-M   'P 1'
#
loop_
_entity.id
_entity.type
_entity.pdbx_description
1 polymer ?
#
loop_
_entity_poly.entity_id
_entity_poly.type
_entity_poly.pdbx_seq_one_letter_code
_entity_poly.pdbx_strand_id
1 'polypeptide(L)' 'MTHPPEILSEDLKRIPGLFRRWELPEVLAACRCYRIENAGLHSDGTPLLALYTIAGAADDTALSQRETVLKTAE' A
#
# COMPACT_ATOMS: atom_id res chain seq x y z
N MET A 1 -8.50 24.63 16.64
CA MET A 1 -8.25 23.20 16.88
C MET A 1 -8.00 22.58 15.52
N THR A 2 -6.75 22.25 15.19
CA THR A 2 -6.44 21.61 13.91
C THR A 2 -6.82 20.15 14.04
N HIS A 3 -7.99 19.79 13.52
CA HIS A 3 -8.34 18.39 13.28
C HIS A 3 -7.23 17.82 12.39
N PRO A 4 -6.55 16.72 12.77
CA PRO A 4 -5.67 16.04 11.81
C PRO A 4 -6.54 15.78 10.57
N PRO A 5 -6.04 16.03 9.35
CA PRO A 5 -6.83 15.86 8.15
C PRO A 5 -7.42 14.46 8.22
N GLU A 6 -8.73 14.39 8.42
CA GLU A 6 -9.45 13.14 8.33
C GLU A 6 -9.22 12.71 6.89
N ILE A 7 -8.33 11.74 6.70
CA ILE A 7 -7.96 11.24 5.38
C ILE A 7 -9.28 10.73 4.81
N LEU A 8 -9.91 11.57 3.98
CA LEU A 8 -11.24 11.33 3.47
C LEU A 8 -11.18 9.97 2.78
N SER A 9 -12.09 9.07 3.15
CA SER A 9 -12.07 7.69 2.64
C SER A 9 -12.17 7.64 1.11
N GLU A 10 -12.59 8.75 0.51
CA GLU A 10 -12.66 9.02 -0.93
C GLU A 10 -11.30 8.96 -1.66
N ASP A 11 -10.17 9.19 -0.97
CA ASP A 11 -8.83 9.12 -1.57
C ASP A 11 -8.10 7.79 -1.31
N LEU A 12 -8.73 6.86 -0.58
CA LEU A 12 -8.13 5.58 -0.23
C LEU A 12 -8.30 4.55 -1.36
N LYS A 13 -7.21 4.27 -2.08
CA LYS A 13 -7.12 3.15 -3.03
C LYS A 13 -6.89 1.83 -2.30
N ARG A 14 -7.75 0.84 -2.60
CA ARG A 14 -7.60 -0.53 -2.09
C ARG A 14 -6.40 -1.21 -2.75
N ILE A 15 -5.52 -1.76 -1.94
CA ILE A 15 -4.43 -2.62 -2.39
C ILE A 15 -5.03 -3.99 -2.75
N PRO A 16 -4.76 -4.54 -3.95
CA PRO A 16 -5.29 -5.83 -4.34
C PRO A 16 -4.71 -6.94 -3.46
N GLY A 17 -5.58 -7.87 -3.04
CA GLY A 17 -5.22 -8.99 -2.17
C GLY A 17 -5.83 -8.91 -0.78
N LEU A 18 -5.68 -10.01 -0.04
CA LEU A 18 -6.00 -10.11 1.38
C LEU A 18 -4.77 -10.61 2.09
N PHE A 19 -4.35 -9.90 3.14
CA PHE A 19 -3.06 -10.14 3.77
C PHE A 19 -3.26 -10.65 5.19
N ARG A 20 -2.36 -11.53 5.61
CA ARG A 20 -2.28 -11.94 7.01
C ARG A 20 -1.49 -10.90 7.80
N ARG A 21 -1.64 -10.91 9.12
CA ARG A 21 -0.96 -9.95 10.03
C ARG A 21 0.56 -9.94 9.84
N TRP A 22 1.15 -11.11 9.60
CA TRP A 22 2.60 -11.27 9.47
C TRP A 22 3.15 -10.90 8.10
N GLU A 23 2.30 -10.75 7.08
CA GLU A 23 2.70 -10.29 5.74
C GLU A 23 2.74 -8.75 5.65
N LEU A 24 2.07 -8.06 6.59
CA LEU A 24 2.08 -6.60 6.68
C LEU A 24 3.49 -5.97 6.61
N PRO A 25 4.51 -6.41 7.37
CA PRO A 25 5.84 -5.82 7.27
C PRO A 25 6.47 -5.88 5.87
N GLU A 26 6.06 -6.84 5.01
CA GLU A 26 6.56 -6.97 3.65
C GLU A 26 5.79 -6.10 2.65
N VAL A 27 4.52 -5.79 2.95
CA VAL A 27 3.62 -5.03 2.07
C VAL A 27 3.62 -3.54 2.39
N LEU A 28 3.82 -3.17 3.66
CA LEU A 28 3.80 -1.79 4.12
C LEU A 28 5.14 -1.11 3.84
N ALA A 29 5.17 -0.22 2.87
CA ALA A 29 6.31 0.67 2.64
C ALA A 29 6.40 1.78 3.70
N ALA A 30 7.63 2.18 4.03
CA ALA A 30 7.93 3.25 4.98
C ALA A 30 7.35 4.61 4.54
N CYS A 31 7.10 5.48 5.51
CA CYS A 31 6.60 6.85 5.32
C CYS A 31 5.29 6.95 4.52
N ARG A 32 4.42 5.95 4.64
CA ARG A 32 3.10 5.94 3.99
C ARG A 32 1.97 5.71 4.97
N CYS A 33 0.84 6.33 4.67
CA CYS A 33 -0.40 6.14 5.40
C CYS A 33 -1.15 4.93 4.85
N TYR A 34 -1.52 4.02 5.74
CA TYR A 34 -2.33 2.85 5.42
C TYR A 34 -3.55 2.79 6.32
N ARG A 35 -4.65 2.35 5.74
CA ARG A 35 -5.83 1.92 6.49
C ARG A 35 -5.95 0.41 6.38
N ILE A 36 -6.12 -0.24 7.53
CA ILE A 36 -6.22 -1.69 7.65
C ILE A 36 -7.63 -2.01 8.12
N GLU A 37 -8.34 -2.84 7.37
CA GLU A 37 -9.69 -3.29 7.73
C GLU A 37 -9.76 -4.81 7.81
N ASN A 38 -10.65 -5.31 8.67
CA ASN A 38 -10.92 -6.74 8.74
C ASN A 38 -11.66 -7.18 7.46
N ALA A 39 -11.17 -8.25 6.82
CA ALA A 39 -11.73 -8.79 5.59
C ALA A 39 -12.22 -10.24 5.76
N GLY A 40 -12.47 -10.67 7.00
CA GLY A 40 -12.91 -12.01 7.35
C GLY A 40 -11.78 -12.95 7.75
N LEU A 41 -12.04 -14.25 7.61
CA LEU A 41 -11.15 -15.33 7.99
C LEU A 41 -10.80 -16.15 6.75
N HIS A 42 -9.55 -16.58 6.66
CA HIS A 42 -9.12 -17.63 5.76
C HIS A 42 -9.75 -18.96 6.19
N SER A 43 -9.77 -19.96 5.29
CA SER A 43 -10.35 -21.28 5.57
C SER A 43 -9.71 -22.02 6.76
N ASP A 44 -8.50 -21.61 7.14
CA ASP A 44 -7.74 -22.10 8.28
C ASP A 44 -8.09 -21.37 9.60
N GLY A 45 -9.02 -20.42 9.56
CA GLY A 45 -9.39 -19.58 10.71
C GLY A 45 -8.45 -18.38 10.93
N THR A 46 -7.40 -18.24 10.12
CA THR A 46 -6.49 -17.08 10.20
C THR A 46 -7.20 -15.81 9.72
N PRO A 47 -7.16 -14.68 10.45
CA PRO A 47 -7.78 -13.44 10.00
C PRO A 47 -7.08 -12.83 8.78
N LEU A 48 -7.89 -12.38 7.84
CA LEU A 48 -7.49 -11.68 6.63
C LEU A 48 -7.77 -10.18 6.76
N LEU A 49 -6.86 -9.40 6.21
CA LEU A 49 -6.88 -7.95 6.28
C LEU A 49 -6.92 -7.35 4.87
N ALA A 50 -7.78 -6.37 4.67
CA ALA A 50 -7.77 -5.50 3.50
C ALA A 50 -6.94 -4.25 3.80
N LEU A 51 -6.10 -3.86 2.85
CA LEU A 51 -5.26 -2.68 2.96
C LEU A 51 -5.72 -1.61 1.97
N TYR A 52 -5.69 -0.36 2.43
CA TYR A 52 -5.94 0.81 1.60
C TYR A 52 -4.82 1.83 1.80
N THR A 53 -4.48 2.56 0.74
CA THR A 53 -3.44 3.59 0.73
C THR A 53 -3.93 4.83 0.00
N ILE A 54 -3.36 6.00 0.30
CA ILE A 54 -3.75 7.28 -0.29
C ILE A 54 -3.29 7.32 -1.75
N ALA A 55 -4.18 7.72 -2.65
CA ALA A 55 -4.02 7.76 -4.11
C ALA A 55 -3.07 8.87 -4.61
N GLY A 56 -1.99 9.13 -3.90
CA GLY A 56 -0.94 10.08 -4.26
C GLY A 56 0.39 9.80 -3.56
N ALA A 57 0.40 8.92 -2.55
CA ALA A 57 1.62 8.49 -1.89
C ALA A 57 2.37 7.39 -2.66
N ALA A 58 1.70 6.71 -3.60
CA ALA A 58 2.20 5.49 -4.22
C ALA A 58 2.53 5.54 -5.70
N ASP A 59 2.14 6.60 -6.40
CA ASP A 59 2.28 6.66 -7.87
C ASP A 59 3.73 6.95 -8.33
N ASP A 60 4.61 7.40 -7.44
CA ASP A 60 5.94 7.89 -7.86
C ASP A 60 7.08 6.86 -7.81
N THR A 61 6.96 5.75 -7.06
CA THR A 61 8.15 4.91 -6.74
C THR A 61 8.23 3.55 -7.43
N ALA A 62 7.15 3.04 -8.05
CA ALA A 62 7.14 1.62 -8.45
C ALA A 62 7.59 1.31 -9.90
N LEU A 63 7.80 2.29 -10.80
CA LEU A 63 8.13 1.99 -12.20
C LEU A 63 9.26 2.81 -12.87
N SER A 64 9.92 3.76 -12.20
CA SER A 64 10.89 4.66 -12.87
C SER A 64 12.38 4.46 -12.52
N GLN A 65 12.79 3.28 -12.01
CA GLN A 65 14.20 3.02 -11.63
C GLN A 65 14.87 1.88 -12.42
N ARG A 66 14.34 1.46 -13.58
CA ARG A 66 14.93 0.33 -14.34
C ARG A 66 15.21 0.54 -15.82
N GLU A 67 15.23 1.78 -16.33
CA GLU A 67 15.56 2.00 -17.74
C GLU A 67 16.44 3.24 -17.97
N THR A 68 17.69 3.25 -17.48
CA THR A 68 18.78 3.96 -18.16
C THR A 68 20.13 3.32 -17.79
N VAL A 69 20.32 2.07 -18.18
CA VAL A 69 21.66 1.46 -18.20
C VAL A 69 21.90 0.95 -19.63
N LEU A 70 22.92 1.53 -20.26
CA LEU A 70 23.57 1.16 -21.53
C LEU A 70 22.85 1.52 -22.85
N LYS A 71 23.15 2.71 -23.36
CA LYS A 71 23.51 2.88 -24.78
C LYS A 71 24.70 3.85 -24.82
N THR A 72 25.90 3.31 -24.63
CA THR A 72 26.94 3.21 -25.66
C THR A 72 27.21 4.56 -26.31
N ALA A 73 28.31 5.14 -25.87
CA ALA A 73 29.05 6.12 -26.63
C ALA A 73 29.37 5.55 -28.01
N GLU A 74 29.01 6.30 -29.04
CA GLU A 74 29.67 6.31 -30.35
C GLU A 74 29.56 7.72 -30.92
#